data_AF-A0A3C0KI94-F1
#
_entry.id   AF-A0A3C0KI94-F1
#
_cell.length_a   1.000
_cell.length_b   1.000
_cell.length_c   1.000
_cell.angle_alpha   90.00
_cell.angle_beta   90.00
_cell.angle_gamma   90.00
#
_symmetry.space_group_name_H-M   'P 1'
#
loop_
_entity.id
_entity.type
_entity.pdbx_description
1 polymer ?
#
loop_
_entity_poly.entity_id
_entity_poly.type
_entity_poly.pdbx_seq_one_letter_code
_entity_poly.pdbx_strand_id
1 'polypeptide(L)'
;MNPSEMPATQLQTAQPADWPVAPGWQPLVDAFFAGARGQALLAFLQARLQAGAAIFPPQPLRALELTPPEEVRVVILGQDPYHGRGQAEGLAFSVAPGVRLPPSL
;
A
#
# COMPACT_ATOMS: atom_id res chain seq x y z
N MET A 1 8.98 -21.98 17.66
CA MET A 1 8.07 -20.90 17.22
C MET A 1 8.81 -19.60 17.45
N ASN A 2 9.22 -18.91 16.38
CA ASN A 2 9.91 -17.62 16.48
C ASN A 2 8.87 -16.54 16.87
N PRO A 3 9.10 -15.70 17.89
CA PRO A 3 8.22 -14.59 18.24
C PRO A 3 8.34 -13.37 17.30
N SER A 4 9.07 -13.50 16.19
CA SER A 4 9.49 -12.39 15.34
C SER A 4 8.93 -12.57 13.94
N GLU A 5 7.74 -12.03 13.70
CA GLU A 5 7.23 -11.50 12.41
C GLU A 5 5.71 -11.38 12.50
N MET A 6 5.22 -10.55 13.42
CA MET A 6 3.89 -10.00 13.24
C MET A 6 3.95 -9.11 11.98
N PRO A 7 3.12 -9.35 10.94
CA PRO A 7 3.15 -8.52 9.74
C PRO A 7 2.92 -7.06 10.11
N ALA A 8 3.64 -6.15 9.45
CA ALA A 8 3.51 -4.73 9.71
C ALA A 8 2.05 -4.31 9.55
N THR A 9 1.50 -3.59 10.53
CA THR A 9 0.09 -3.18 10.51
C THR A 9 -0.11 -1.78 9.92
N GLN A 10 0.98 -1.06 9.66
CA GLN A 10 1.03 0.31 9.15
C GLN A 10 2.31 0.54 8.34
N LEU A 11 2.34 1.58 7.52
CA LEU A 11 3.49 1.98 6.73
C LEU A 11 4.69 2.29 7.65
N GLN A 12 5.86 1.73 7.31
CA GLN A 12 7.09 1.91 8.08
C GLN A 12 8.05 2.90 7.43
N THR A 13 8.12 2.89 6.10
CA THR A 13 9.06 3.69 5.30
C THR A 13 8.30 4.39 4.17
N ALA A 14 8.80 5.53 3.73
CA ALA A 14 8.36 6.21 2.52
C ALA A 14 9.37 5.99 1.39
N GLN A 15 9.75 4.73 1.14
CA GLN A 15 10.73 4.34 0.13
C GLN A 15 10.04 3.45 -0.91
N PRO A 16 9.93 3.88 -2.18
CA PRO A 16 9.31 3.06 -3.24
C PRO A 16 9.94 1.69 -3.44
N ALA A 17 11.24 1.54 -3.15
CA ALA A 17 11.95 0.27 -3.22
C ALA A 17 11.38 -0.80 -2.26
N ASP A 18 10.70 -0.38 -1.19
CA ASP A 18 10.04 -1.27 -0.23
C ASP A 18 8.62 -1.66 -0.66
N TRP A 19 8.14 -1.16 -1.82
CA TRP A 19 6.81 -1.40 -2.35
C TRP A 19 6.90 -2.12 -3.71
N PRO A 20 7.17 -3.44 -3.71
CA PRO A 20 7.31 -4.19 -4.95
C PRO A 20 6.04 -4.11 -5.79
N VAL A 21 6.22 -4.16 -7.11
CA VAL A 21 5.14 -4.25 -8.09
C VAL A 21 5.50 -5.33 -9.12
N ALA A 22 4.50 -5.87 -9.83
CA ALA A 22 4.79 -6.80 -10.91
C ALA A 22 5.66 -6.12 -12.00
N PRO A 23 6.54 -6.86 -12.70
CA PRO A 23 7.51 -6.28 -13.64
C PRO A 23 6.91 -5.33 -14.69
N GLY A 24 5.71 -5.63 -15.19
CA GLY A 24 5.02 -4.77 -16.17
C GLY A 24 4.65 -3.38 -15.63
N TRP A 25 4.51 -3.21 -14.32
CA TRP A 25 4.22 -1.92 -13.68
C TRP A 25 5.48 -1.12 -13.35
N GLN A 26 6.64 -1.78 -13.21
CA GLN A 26 7.87 -1.15 -12.72
C GLN A 26 8.24 0.14 -13.48
N PRO A 27 8.24 0.19 -14.84
CA PRO A 27 8.63 1.41 -15.56
C PRO A 27 7.71 2.60 -15.26
N LEU A 28 6.42 2.35 -15.07
CA LEU A 28 5.43 3.40 -14.75
C LEU A 28 5.61 3.92 -13.33
N VAL A 29 5.81 2.99 -12.38
CA VAL A 29 6.03 3.32 -10.96
C VAL A 29 7.33 4.10 -10.79
N ASP A 30 8.42 3.66 -11.42
CA ASP A 30 9.71 4.36 -11.39
C ASP A 30 9.59 5.76 -11.98
N ALA A 31 8.94 5.90 -13.15
CA ALA A 31 8.74 7.20 -13.78
C ALA A 31 7.92 8.15 -12.89
N PHE A 32 6.89 7.65 -12.21
CA PHE A 32 6.09 8.46 -11.28
C PHE A 32 6.92 8.95 -10.10
N PHE A 33 7.66 8.05 -9.44
CA PHE A 33 8.46 8.42 -8.27
C PHE A 33 9.70 9.24 -8.63
N ALA A 34 10.23 9.14 -9.85
CA ALA A 34 11.28 10.03 -10.34
C ALA A 34 10.77 11.46 -10.61
N GLY A 35 9.47 11.63 -10.87
CA GLY A 35 8.86 12.93 -11.16
C GLY A 35 8.66 13.82 -9.92
N ALA A 36 8.47 15.13 -10.15
CA ALA A 36 8.30 16.12 -9.08
C ALA A 36 7.11 15.82 -8.15
N ARG A 37 6.00 15.27 -8.67
CA ARG A 37 4.84 14.89 -7.87
C ARG A 37 5.14 13.70 -6.95
N GLY A 38 5.82 12.68 -7.47
CA GLY A 38 6.23 11.52 -6.68
C GLY A 38 7.18 11.93 -5.56
N GLN A 39 8.20 12.73 -5.88
CA GLN A 39 9.14 13.25 -4.89
C GLN A 39 8.44 14.09 -3.79
N ALA A 40 7.49 14.96 -4.17
CA ALA A 40 6.71 15.73 -3.20
C ALA A 40 5.85 14.82 -2.28
N LEU A 41 5.25 13.77 -2.85
CA LEU A 41 4.48 12.78 -2.07
C LEU A 41 5.38 12.04 -1.07
N LEU A 42 6.56 11.58 -1.49
CA LEU A 42 7.50 10.89 -0.60
C LEU A 42 7.97 11.80 0.53
N ALA A 43 8.30 13.06 0.24
CA ALA A 43 8.67 14.04 1.26
C ALA A 43 7.54 14.27 2.27
N PHE A 44 6.29 14.36 1.81
CA PHE A 44 5.13 14.46 2.68
C PHE A 44 4.95 13.23 3.57
N LEU A 45 4.98 12.02 3.00
CA LEU A 45 4.84 10.78 3.75
C LEU A 45 5.96 10.64 4.80
N GLN A 46 7.20 10.95 4.41
CA GLN A 46 8.34 10.92 5.31
C GLN A 46 8.17 11.88 6.49
N ALA A 47 7.74 13.12 6.24
CA ALA A 47 7.47 14.10 7.30
C ALA A 47 6.34 13.63 8.25
N ARG A 48 5.29 13.00 7.71
CA ARG A 48 4.19 12.46 8.53
C ARG A 48 4.66 11.28 9.39
N LEU A 49 5.46 10.37 8.85
CA LEU A 49 6.06 9.27 9.60
C LEU A 49 6.97 9.78 10.73
N GLN A 50 7.81 10.77 10.44
CA GLN A 50 8.68 11.40 11.46
C GLN A 50 7.88 12.12 12.56
N ALA A 51 6.72 12.67 12.21
CA ALA A 51 5.79 13.24 13.18
C ALA A 51 4.98 12.19 13.97
N GLY A 52 5.25 10.89 13.78
CA GLY A 52 4.59 9.81 14.50
C GLY A 52 3.18 9.45 13.98
N ALA A 53 2.82 9.89 12.78
CA ALA A 53 1.52 9.55 12.21
C ALA A 53 1.41 8.04 11.92
N ALA A 54 0.27 7.44 12.28
CA ALA A 54 -0.10 6.12 11.80
C ALA A 54 -0.66 6.25 10.38
N ILE A 55 0.01 5.62 9.41
CA ILE A 55 -0.36 5.65 7.99
C ILE A 55 -0.65 4.22 7.54
N PHE A 56 -1.78 4.02 6.86
CA PHE A 56 -2.21 2.72 6.35
C PHE A 56 -2.40 2.78 4.83
N PRO A 57 -2.26 1.66 4.10
CA PRO A 57 -1.84 0.32 4.54
C PRO A 57 -0.31 0.22 4.76
N PRO A 58 0.20 -0.90 5.32
CA PRO A 58 1.64 -1.20 5.36
C PRO A 58 2.27 -1.32 3.98
N GLN A 59 1.53 -1.81 2.98
CA GLN A 59 1.98 -2.01 1.61
C GLN A 59 1.04 -1.27 0.64
N PRO A 60 1.36 -0.02 0.24
CA PRO A 60 0.46 0.82 -0.55
C PRO A 60 0.27 0.36 -2.00
N LEU A 61 1.20 -0.40 -2.57
CA LEU A 61 1.16 -0.84 -3.98
C LEU A 61 0.86 -2.34 -4.16
N ARG A 62 0.42 -3.03 -3.10
CA ARG A 62 0.20 -4.49 -3.13
C ARG A 62 -0.72 -4.96 -4.26
N ALA A 63 -1.73 -4.18 -4.64
CA ALA A 63 -2.58 -4.50 -5.80
C ALA A 63 -1.77 -4.67 -7.11
N LEU A 64 -0.76 -3.82 -7.32
CA LEU A 64 0.11 -3.85 -8.49
C LEU A 64 1.17 -4.96 -8.40
N GLU A 65 1.55 -5.38 -7.18
CA GLU A 65 2.37 -6.57 -6.96
C GLU A 65 1.63 -7.84 -7.40
N LEU A 66 0.37 -7.97 -6.99
CA LEU A 66 -0.41 -9.18 -7.16
C LEU A 66 -1.01 -9.34 -8.57
N THR A 67 -1.17 -8.25 -9.33
CA THR A 67 -1.81 -8.29 -10.66
C THR A 67 -0.95 -7.56 -11.70
N PRO A 68 -0.16 -8.29 -12.52
CA PRO A 68 0.54 -7.72 -13.67
C PRO A 68 -0.42 -7.00 -14.62
N PRO A 69 0.00 -5.91 -15.29
CA PRO A 69 -0.90 -5.11 -16.13
C PRO A 69 -1.56 -5.93 -17.25
N GLU A 70 -0.86 -6.90 -17.80
CA GLU A 70 -1.35 -7.82 -18.84
C GLU A 70 -2.41 -8.82 -18.35
N GLU A 71 -2.48 -9.07 -17.04
CA GLU A 71 -3.48 -9.95 -16.43
C GLU A 71 -4.72 -9.19 -15.93
N VAL A 72 -4.67 -7.85 -15.92
CA VAL A 72 -5.80 -7.01 -15.49
C VAL A 72 -6.97 -7.16 -16.45
N ARG A 73 -8.13 -7.55 -15.91
CA ARG A 73 -9.40 -7.64 -16.67
C ARG A 73 -10.44 -6.63 -16.19
N VAL A 74 -10.42 -6.31 -14.90
CA VAL A 74 -11.37 -5.42 -14.22
C VAL A 74 -10.59 -4.56 -13.24
N VAL A 75 -10.92 -3.27 -13.16
CA VAL A 75 -10.37 -2.35 -12.18
C VAL A 75 -11.49 -1.92 -11.25
N ILE A 76 -11.32 -2.18 -9.96
CA ILE A 76 -12.23 -1.73 -8.89
C ILE A 76 -11.52 -0.61 -8.13
N LEU A 77 -12.14 0.57 -8.07
CA LEU A 77 -11.59 1.74 -7.39
C LEU A 77 -12.32 1.98 -6.06
N GLY A 78 -11.56 1.96 -4.96
CA GLY A 78 -12.02 2.44 -3.66
C GLY A 78 -11.72 3.93 -3.47
N GLN A 79 -12.31 4.55 -2.45
CA GLN A 79 -12.05 5.95 -2.09
C GLN A 79 -10.82 6.07 -1.19
N ASP A 80 -10.89 5.50 0.02
CA ASP A 80 -9.83 5.55 1.02
C ASP A 80 -9.56 4.15 1.59
N PRO A 81 -8.31 3.82 1.96
CA PRO A 81 -8.02 2.60 2.71
C PRO A 81 -8.74 2.59 4.06
N TYR A 82 -9.06 1.41 4.57
CA TYR A 82 -9.51 1.27 5.96
C TYR A 82 -8.50 1.88 6.94
N HIS A 83 -8.99 2.71 7.87
CA HIS A 83 -8.16 3.44 8.83
C HIS A 83 -7.90 2.67 10.14
N GLY A 84 -8.49 1.49 10.30
CA GLY A 84 -8.26 0.62 11.45
C GLY A 84 -6.95 -0.17 11.31
N ARG A 85 -6.18 -0.29 12.40
CA ARG A 85 -4.96 -1.12 12.42
C ARG A 85 -5.26 -2.54 11.97
N GLY A 86 -4.50 -3.03 10.98
CA GLY A 86 -4.65 -4.37 10.43
C GLY A 86 -5.87 -4.60 9.53
N GLN A 87 -6.66 -3.56 9.22
CA GLN A 87 -7.79 -3.69 8.30
C GLN A 87 -7.37 -3.50 6.84
N ALA A 88 -6.62 -2.44 6.55
CA ALA A 88 -6.18 -2.16 5.18
C ALA A 88 -4.95 -3.00 4.84
N GLU A 89 -5.05 -3.76 3.75
CA GLU A 89 -3.99 -4.66 3.30
C GLU A 89 -3.48 -4.36 1.88
N GLY A 90 -3.80 -3.18 1.33
CA GLY A 90 -3.34 -2.76 0.00
C GLY A 90 -4.23 -3.20 -1.16
N LEU A 91 -5.44 -3.69 -0.88
CA LEU A 91 -6.47 -4.09 -1.85
C LEU A 91 -7.79 -3.37 -1.53
N ALA A 92 -8.45 -2.81 -2.55
CA ALA A 92 -9.72 -2.10 -2.37
C ALA A 92 -10.80 -3.06 -1.85
N PHE A 93 -11.58 -2.63 -0.85
CA PHE A 93 -12.64 -3.41 -0.20
C PHE A 93 -12.18 -4.74 0.43
N SER A 94 -10.88 -5.06 0.47
CA SER A 94 -10.38 -6.27 1.14
C SER A 94 -9.97 -5.96 2.57
N VAL A 95 -10.19 -6.93 3.46
CA VAL A 95 -9.72 -6.90 4.84
C VAL A 95 -8.99 -8.20 5.17
N ALA A 96 -7.98 -8.11 6.05
CA ALA A 96 -7.21 -9.27 6.46
C ALA A 96 -8.10 -10.38 7.08
N PRO A 97 -7.74 -11.67 6.92
CA PRO A 97 -8.48 -12.78 7.52
C PRO A 97 -8.67 -12.59 9.03
N GLY A 98 -9.91 -12.76 9.52
CA GLY A 98 -10.25 -12.59 10.93
C GLY A 98 -10.70 -11.17 11.33
N VAL A 99 -10.65 -10.19 10.43
CA VAL A 99 -11.27 -8.87 10.61
C VAL A 99 -12.77 -8.98 10.28
N ARG A 100 -13.62 -8.33 11.09
CA ARG A 100 -15.06 -8.25 10.82
C ARG A 100 -15.28 -7.58 9.47
N LEU A 101 -16.08 -8.21 8.60
CA LEU A 101 -16.43 -7.65 7.29
C LEU A 101 -17.03 -6.25 7.46
N PRO A 102 -16.46 -5.22 6.82
CA PRO A 102 -16.97 -3.87 6.88
C PRO A 102 -18.31 -3.76 6.12
N PRO A 103 -19.17 -2.78 6.46
CA PRO A 103 -20.53 -2.67 5.88
C PRO A 103 -20.57 -2.43 4.36
N SER A 104 -19.44 -2.07 3.75
CA SER A 104 -19.31 -1.75 2.34
C SER A 104 -18.96 -2.95 1.45
N LEU A 105 -18.77 -4.13 2.05
CA LEU A 105 -18.45 -5.40 1.39
C LEU A 105 -19.74 -6.20 1.12
#